data_AF-A0A641MDL1-F1
#
_entry.id   AF-A0A641MDL1-F1
#
_cell.length_a   1.000
_cell.length_b   1.000
_cell.length_c   1.000
_cell.angle_alpha   90.00
_cell.angle_beta   90.00
_cell.angle_gamma   90.00
#
_symmetry.space_group_name_H-M   'P 1'
#
loop_
_entity.id
_entity.type
_entity.pdbx_description
1 polymer ?
#
loop_
_entity_poly.entity_id
_entity_poly.type
_entity_poly.pdbx_seq_one_letter_code
_entity_poly.pdbx_strand_id
1 'polypeptide(L)' 'YNTWKIDWKNAQLLNMTKEEHLRKKEAIDKYIYPKAPCGKPWSGGLPNVFIEANYWNKELYFKQK' A
#
# COMPACT_ATOMS: atom_id res chain seq x y z
N TYR A 1 -19.87 -2.50 13.40
CA TYR A 1 -19.25 -2.65 12.07
C TYR A 1 -19.19 -1.26 11.45
N ASN A 2 -18.00 -0.69 11.23
CA ASN A 2 -17.87 0.65 10.66
C ASN A 2 -18.21 0.59 9.17
N THR A 3 -19.48 0.72 8.81
CA THR A 3 -19.92 0.83 7.42
C THR A 3 -19.69 2.26 6.93
N TRP A 4 -18.46 2.56 6.55
CA TRP A 4 -18.14 3.80 5.83
C TRP A 4 -18.94 3.83 4.52
N LYS A 5 -19.66 4.93 4.25
CA LYS A 5 -20.35 5.14 2.97
C LYS A 5 -19.30 5.49 1.90
N ILE A 6 -18.63 4.47 1.39
CA ILE A 6 -17.62 4.58 0.33
C ILE A 6 -18.32 4.70 -1.03
N ASP A 7 -17.85 5.61 -1.88
CA ASP A 7 -18.44 5.88 -3.20
C ASP A 7 -17.99 4.85 -4.25
N TRP A 8 -18.39 3.59 -4.05
CA TRP A 8 -17.96 2.45 -4.88
C TRP A 8 -18.30 2.61 -6.37
N LYS A 9 -19.35 3.36 -6.73
CA LYS A 9 -19.70 3.63 -8.12
C LYS A 9 -18.63 4.43 -8.88
N ASN A 10 -17.82 5.20 -8.16
CA ASN A 10 -16.74 6.02 -8.72
C ASN A 10 -15.35 5.42 -8.45
N ALA A 11 -15.31 4.18 -7.94
CA ALA A 11 -14.08 3.45 -7.73
C ALA A 11 -13.44 3.07 -9.07
N GLN A 12 -12.14 3.27 -9.19
CA GLN A 12 -11.33 2.87 -10.32
C GLN A 12 -10.13 2.08 -9.84
N LEU A 13 -9.74 1.10 -10.63
CA LEU A 13 -8.59 0.26 -10.35
C LEU A 13 -7.48 0.60 -11.33
N LEU A 14 -6.41 1.20 -10.84
CA LEU A 14 -5.19 1.38 -11.64
C LEU A 14 -4.42 0.07 -11.61
N ASN A 15 -4.17 -0.52 -12.77
CA ASN A 15 -3.31 -1.69 -12.89
C ASN A 15 -1.90 -1.22 -13.26
N MET A 16 -0.91 -1.57 -12.44
CA MET A 16 0.48 -1.24 -12.72
C MET A 16 1.09 -2.20 -13.75
N THR A 17 1.99 -1.67 -14.56
CA THR A 17 2.93 -2.48 -15.33
C THR A 17 3.89 -3.22 -14.41
N LYS A 18 4.61 -4.22 -14.95
CA LYS A 18 5.61 -4.98 -14.18
C LYS A 18 6.71 -4.07 -13.61
N GLU A 19 7.15 -3.07 -14.37
CA GLU A 19 8.20 -2.13 -13.95
C GLU A 19 7.73 -1.19 -12.84
N GLU A 20 6.53 -0.61 -12.97
CA GLU A 20 5.93 0.22 -11.93
C GLU A 20 5.70 -0.57 -10.64
N HIS A 21 5.21 -1.81 -10.78
CA HIS A 21 5.02 -2.70 -9.63
C HIS A 21 6.34 -2.99 -8.93
N LEU A 22 7.42 -3.27 -9.67
CA LEU A 22 8.75 -3.52 -9.11
C LEU A 22 9.25 -2.30 -8.33
N ARG A 23 9.18 -1.10 -8.92
CA ARG A 23 9.57 0.15 -8.24
C ARG A 23 8.74 0.40 -6.98
N LYS A 24 7.46 0.07 -7.00
CA LYS A 24 6.60 0.13 -5.81
C LYS A 24 7.09 -0.82 -4.73
N LYS A 25 7.43 -2.07 -5.06
CA LYS A 25 7.97 -3.03 -4.07
C LYS A 25 9.25 -2.51 -3.43
N GLU A 26 10.18 -2.00 -4.24
CA GLU A 26 11.44 -1.43 -3.74
C GLU A 26 11.20 -0.25 -2.79
N ALA A 27 10.23 0.61 -3.09
CA ALA A 27 9.85 1.72 -2.21
C ALA A 27 9.26 1.23 -0.88
N ILE A 28 8.39 0.21 -0.92
CA ILE A 28 7.80 -0.41 0.27
C ILE A 28 8.88 -1.11 1.11
N ASP A 29 9.78 -1.87 0.49
CA ASP A 29 10.91 -2.51 1.15
C ASP A 29 11.77 -1.48 1.88
N LYS A 30 12.09 -0.37 1.19
CA LYS A 30 12.83 0.76 1.77
C LYS A 30 12.05 1.48 2.86
N TYR A 31 10.74 1.37 2.94
CA TYR A 31 9.95 1.96 4.03
C TYR A 31 9.84 1.03 5.24
N ILE A 32 9.68 -0.28 5.01
CA ILE A 32 9.41 -1.27 6.05
C ILE A 32 10.68 -1.78 6.73
N TYR A 33 11.73 -2.10 5.94
CA TYR A 33 12.90 -2.80 6.47
C TYR A 33 13.95 -1.94 7.18
N PRO A 34 14.13 -0.62 6.92
CA PRO A 34 15.13 0.13 7.65
C PRO A 34 14.85 0.09 9.14
N LYS A 35 15.90 -0.22 9.88
CA LYS A 35 15.89 -0.19 11.33
C LYS A 35 16.29 1.21 11.79
N ALA A 36 15.63 1.69 12.83
CA ALA A 36 16.09 2.83 13.59
C ALA A 36 17.47 2.51 14.21
N PRO A 37 18.23 3.53 14.64
CA PRO A 37 19.52 3.35 15.32
C PRO A 37 19.45 2.40 16.54
N CYS A 38 18.27 2.21 17.13
CA CYS A 38 18.00 1.28 18.21
C CYS A 38 17.73 -0.18 17.77
N GLY A 39 17.85 -0.50 16.47
CA GLY A 39 17.66 -1.84 15.92
C GLY A 39 16.20 -2.25 15.67
N LYS A 40 15.22 -1.41 16.01
CA LYS A 40 13.78 -1.66 15.80
C LYS A 40 13.30 -1.04 14.47
N PRO A 41 12.28 -1.60 13.79
CA PRO A 41 11.71 -0.99 12.59
C PRO A 41 11.09 0.39 12.90
N TRP A 42 11.25 1.35 11.99
CA TRP A 42 10.65 2.68 12.14
C TRP A 42 9.12 2.65 12.13
N SER A 43 8.54 1.75 11.34
CA SER A 43 7.10 1.59 11.15
C SER A 43 6.46 0.58 12.12
N GLY A 44 7.23 0.04 13.08
CA GLY A 44 6.78 -1.07 13.92
C GLY A 44 6.51 -2.35 13.12
N GLY A 45 5.76 -3.28 13.71
CA GLY A 45 5.30 -4.48 13.01
C GLY A 45 3.96 -4.22 12.34
N LEU A 46 3.96 -3.88 11.05
CA LEU A 46 2.74 -3.80 10.25
C LEU A 46 2.09 -5.20 10.13
N PRO A 47 0.78 -5.35 10.37
CA PRO A 47 0.09 -6.59 10.09
C PRO A 47 0.25 -7.02 8.62
N ASN A 48 0.40 -8.32 8.39
CA ASN A 48 0.66 -8.89 7.05
C ASN A 48 -0.33 -8.42 5.98
N VAL A 49 -1.61 -8.25 6.34
CA VAL A 49 -2.64 -7.76 5.40
C VAL A 49 -2.32 -6.37 4.83
N PHE A 50 -1.74 -5.48 5.63
CA PHE A 50 -1.34 -4.15 5.15
C PHE A 50 -0.10 -4.22 4.28
N ILE A 51 0.83 -5.12 4.62
CA ILE A 51 2.02 -5.39 3.83
C ILE A 51 1.59 -5.90 2.44
N GLU A 52 0.75 -6.92 2.39
CA GLU A 52 0.20 -7.50 1.16
C GLU A 52 -0.56 -6.48 0.31
N ALA A 53 -1.40 -5.65 0.93
CA ALA A 53 -2.11 -4.59 0.21
C ALA A 53 -1.13 -3.59 -0.43
N ASN A 54 -0.08 -3.20 0.27
CA ASN A 54 0.95 -2.31 -0.27
C ASN A 54 1.82 -2.99 -1.34
N TYR A 55 2.07 -4.30 -1.27
CA TYR A 55 2.72 -5.03 -2.36
C TYR A 55 1.80 -5.36 -3.53
N TRP A 56 0.52 -5.03 -3.47
CA TRP A 56 -0.41 -5.32 -4.56
C TRP A 56 -0.06 -4.51 -5.81
N ASN A 57 -0.24 -5.11 -6.98
CA ASN A 57 0.06 -4.49 -8.29
C ASN A 57 -1.06 -3.58 -8.80
N LYS A 58 -2.04 -3.29 -7.95
CA LYS A 58 -3.18 -2.45 -8.27
C LYS A 58 -3.41 -1.44 -7.17
N GLU A 59 -3.97 -0.31 -7.56
CA GLU A 59 -4.36 0.75 -6.63
C GLU A 59 -5.83 1.10 -6.82
N LEU A 60 -6.51 1.32 -5.71
CA LEU A 60 -7.91 1.75 -5.69
C LEU A 60 -7.97 3.27 -5.60
N TYR A 61 -8.47 3.90 -6.66
CA TYR A 61 -8.71 5.33 -6.71
C TYR A 61 -10.20 5.64 -6.76
N PHE A 62 -10.57 6.84 -6.33
CA PHE A 62 -11.92 7.36 -6.48
C PHE A 62 -11.85 8.61 -7.35
N LYS A 63 -12.71 8.70 -8.35
CA LYS A 63 -12.84 9.95 -9.11
C LYS A 63 -13.26 11.07 -8.18
N GLN A 64 -12.49 12.16 -8.19
CA GLN A 64 -12.91 13.40 -7.55
C GLN A 64 -14.15 13.94 -8.29
N LYS A 65 -15.14 14.39 -7.52
CA LYS A 65 -16.36 15.02 -8.05
C LYS A 65 -16.09 16.45 -8.49
#